data_AF-A0AAN6S5N6-F1
#
_entry.id   AF-A0AAN6S5N6-F1
#
_cell.length_a   1.000
_cell.length_b   1.000
_cell.length_c   1.000
_cell.angle_alpha   90.00
_cell.angle_beta   90.00
_cell.angle_gamma   90.00
#
_symmetry.space_group_name_H-M   'P 1'
#
loop_
_entity.id
_entity.type
_entity.pdbx_description
1 polymer ?
#
loop_
_entity_poly.entity_id
_entity_poly.type
_entity_poly.pdbx_seq_one_letter_code
_entity_poly.pdbx_strand_id
1 'polypeptide(L)'
;MQTFSLIALASLLASFAAASPAPSPAPDADVPRIVKRGEGVHLVNCGSSYSAVVYCENDGNCNFFPGAGNQCIPGNGGLFAWEGGSKSCKFPGTGTTFTWNIVGNAQSQANFANVGSGNNGFHGFQIFKDDKHVMYTDGNGNQCRSIYYCLP
;
A
#
# COMPACT_ATOMS: atom_id res chain seq x y z
N MET A 1 -43.12 -21.98 -78.74
CA MET A 1 -41.89 -21.25 -79.14
C MET A 1 -41.47 -20.36 -77.98
N GLN A 2 -40.19 -20.49 -77.55
CA GLN A 2 -39.33 -19.45 -76.97
C GLN A 2 -39.73 -18.79 -75.62
N THR A 3 -38.88 -18.57 -74.61
CA THR A 3 -37.46 -18.85 -74.33
C THR A 3 -37.21 -18.51 -72.85
N PHE A 4 -36.32 -19.25 -72.18
CA PHE A 4 -35.73 -18.95 -70.87
C PHE A 4 -34.76 -17.74 -70.93
N SER A 5 -34.66 -16.94 -69.84
CA SER A 5 -33.46 -16.19 -69.38
C SER A 5 -33.80 -15.52 -68.02
N LEU A 6 -33.35 -15.97 -66.85
CA LEU A 6 -32.03 -15.84 -66.17
C LEU A 6 -31.52 -14.39 -65.96
N ILE A 7 -30.90 -14.18 -64.77
CA ILE A 7 -30.08 -13.02 -64.28
C ILE A 7 -30.87 -12.10 -63.31
N ALA A 8 -30.41 -11.72 -62.10
CA ALA A 8 -29.28 -12.11 -61.25
C ALA A 8 -29.53 -11.65 -59.79
N LEU A 9 -28.90 -12.36 -58.84
CA LEU A 9 -28.78 -12.02 -57.43
C LEU A 9 -28.11 -10.66 -57.20
N ALA A 10 -28.59 -9.90 -56.22
CA ALA A 10 -27.80 -8.91 -55.50
C ALA A 10 -28.23 -8.90 -54.01
N SER A 11 -27.65 -9.81 -53.23
CA SER A 11 -27.75 -9.82 -51.77
C SER A 11 -26.82 -8.77 -51.17
N LEU A 12 -27.38 -7.67 -50.66
CA LEU A 12 -26.68 -6.71 -49.83
C LEU A 12 -26.44 -7.31 -48.44
N LEU A 13 -25.23 -7.81 -48.19
CA LEU A 13 -24.73 -8.08 -46.85
C LEU A 13 -24.29 -6.76 -46.22
N ALA A 14 -25.10 -6.24 -45.29
CA ALA A 14 -24.68 -5.16 -44.40
C ALA A 14 -23.70 -5.71 -43.36
N SER A 15 -22.41 -5.48 -43.57
CA SER A 15 -21.37 -5.73 -42.57
C SER A 15 -21.43 -4.61 -41.53
N PHE A 16 -21.92 -4.92 -40.33
CA PHE A 16 -21.75 -4.05 -39.17
C PHE A 16 -20.31 -4.23 -38.65
N ALA A 17 -19.45 -3.25 -38.86
CA ALA A 17 -18.19 -3.17 -38.14
C ALA A 17 -18.51 -2.81 -36.69
N ALA A 18 -18.38 -3.77 -35.78
CA ALA A 18 -18.38 -3.48 -34.35
C ALA A 18 -17.10 -2.68 -34.04
N ALA A 19 -17.25 -1.40 -33.72
CA ALA A 19 -16.16 -0.62 -33.15
C ALA A 19 -15.88 -1.19 -31.75
N SER A 20 -14.76 -1.90 -31.59
CA SER A 20 -14.27 -2.28 -30.28
C SER A 20 -14.01 -1.00 -29.46
N PRO A 21 -14.51 -0.88 -28.21
CA PRO A 21 -14.13 0.22 -27.35
C PRO A 21 -12.61 0.23 -27.21
N ALA A 22 -12.00 1.38 -27.49
CA ALA A 22 -10.58 1.58 -27.23
C ALA A 22 -10.30 1.23 -25.75
N PRO A 23 -9.21 0.51 -25.45
CA PRO A 23 -8.82 0.29 -24.07
C PRO A 23 -8.69 1.65 -23.38
N SER A 24 -9.35 1.82 -22.24
CA SER A 24 -9.16 2.98 -21.38
C SER A 24 -7.66 3.19 -21.15
N PRO A 25 -7.17 4.44 -21.17
CA PRO A 25 -5.79 4.70 -20.81
C PRO A 25 -5.51 4.07 -19.44
N ALA A 26 -4.41 3.32 -19.37
CA ALA A 26 -3.91 2.74 -18.14
C ALA A 26 -3.81 3.84 -17.06
N PRO A 27 -4.00 3.51 -15.76
CA PRO A 27 -3.77 4.47 -14.69
C PRO A 27 -2.36 5.07 -14.86
N ASP A 28 -2.33 6.39 -14.81
CA ASP A 28 -1.18 7.25 -15.02
C ASP A 28 0.06 6.68 -14.32
N ALA A 29 1.13 6.48 -15.09
CA ALA A 29 2.42 6.13 -14.52
C ALA A 29 2.84 7.28 -13.59
N ASP A 30 3.01 6.93 -12.33
CA ASP A 30 3.41 7.74 -11.18
C ASP A 30 4.34 8.92 -11.54
N VAL A 31 3.73 10.07 -11.84
CA VAL A 31 4.45 11.35 -11.88
C VAL A 31 4.78 11.68 -10.43
N PRO A 32 6.05 11.88 -10.05
CA PRO A 32 6.41 12.25 -8.68
C PRO A 32 5.80 13.62 -8.37
N ARG A 33 4.59 13.61 -7.82
CA ARG A 33 3.98 14.80 -7.24
C ARG A 33 4.80 15.14 -6.01
N ILE A 34 5.28 16.38 -5.96
CA ILE A 34 5.77 16.98 -4.72
C ILE A 34 4.51 17.24 -3.87
N VAL A 35 3.98 16.18 -3.27
CA VAL A 35 2.98 16.28 -2.20
C VAL A 35 3.76 16.65 -0.95
N LYS A 36 3.25 17.63 -0.19
CA LYS A 36 3.71 17.85 1.18
C LYS A 36 3.55 16.50 1.88
N ARG A 37 4.66 15.86 2.27
CA ARG A 37 4.62 14.52 2.87
C ARG A 37 3.64 14.58 4.04
N GLY A 38 2.49 13.93 3.87
CA GLY A 38 1.43 13.92 4.85
C GLY A 38 1.86 13.14 6.08
N GLU A 39 0.91 12.85 6.96
CA GLU A 39 1.17 11.91 8.02
C GLU A 39 1.53 10.53 7.47
N GLY A 40 2.30 9.77 8.23
CA GLY A 40 2.71 8.42 7.91
C GLY A 40 2.73 7.53 9.15
N VAL A 41 2.52 6.24 8.94
CA VAL A 41 2.72 5.21 9.96
C VAL A 41 3.76 4.22 9.47
N HIS A 42 4.76 3.91 10.29
CA HIS A 42 5.81 2.95 9.96
C HIS A 42 5.75 1.75 10.90
N LEU A 43 5.88 0.56 10.33
CA LEU A 43 6.00 -0.70 11.05
C LEU A 43 7.48 -1.07 11.02
N VAL A 44 8.15 -0.97 12.16
CA VAL A 44 9.61 -1.03 12.25
C VAL A 44 10.09 -2.20 13.11
N ASN A 45 11.23 -2.78 12.75
CA ASN A 45 11.96 -3.73 13.59
C ASN A 45 13.23 -3.08 14.11
N CYS A 46 13.36 -3.01 15.44
CA CYS A 46 14.50 -2.45 16.16
C CYS A 46 15.48 -3.56 16.53
N GLY A 47 16.45 -3.81 15.64
CA GLY A 47 17.38 -4.93 15.75
C GLY A 47 16.67 -6.27 15.86
N SER A 48 17.18 -7.14 16.73
CA SER A 48 16.53 -8.41 17.12
C SER A 48 15.71 -8.29 18.40
N SER A 49 15.49 -7.07 18.91
CA SER A 49 14.96 -6.82 20.24
C SER A 49 13.44 -6.73 20.22
N TYR A 50 12.89 -5.82 19.41
CA TYR A 50 11.46 -5.55 19.39
C TYR A 50 10.98 -4.97 18.06
N SER A 51 9.67 -4.98 17.89
CA SER A 51 8.95 -4.31 16.82
C SER A 51 8.15 -3.13 17.36
N ALA A 52 7.98 -2.07 16.56
CA ALA A 52 7.18 -0.91 16.93
C ALA A 52 6.35 -0.39 15.76
N VAL A 53 5.22 0.23 16.08
CA VAL A 53 4.44 1.04 15.13
C VAL A 53 4.68 2.49 15.49
N VAL A 54 5.15 3.27 14.51
CA VAL A 54 5.58 4.66 14.69
C VAL A 54 4.69 5.57 13.88
N TYR A 55 4.14 6.60 14.51
CA TYR A 55 3.38 7.65 13.86
C TYR A 55 4.28 8.87 13.62
N CYS A 56 4.19 9.42 12.41
CA CYS A 56 4.89 10.64 12.02
C CYS A 56 3.89 11.61 11.41
N GLU A 57 3.72 12.78 12.04
CA GLU A 57 2.87 13.86 11.51
C GLU A 57 3.35 14.37 10.14
N ASN A 58 4.65 14.25 9.90
CA ASN A 58 5.28 14.50 8.61
C ASN A 58 6.17 13.30 8.26
N ASP A 59 5.71 12.44 7.36
CA ASP A 59 6.43 11.26 6.87
C ASP A 59 7.83 11.58 6.32
N GLY A 60 7.98 12.73 5.66
CA GLY A 60 9.28 13.17 5.15
C GLY A 60 10.29 13.53 6.25
N ASN A 61 9.76 13.75 7.46
CA ASN A 61 10.39 13.98 8.75
C ASN A 61 10.77 12.73 9.57
N CYS A 62 10.47 11.50 9.15
CA CYS A 62 10.30 10.37 10.10
C CYS A 62 11.59 9.65 10.55
N ASN A 63 12.74 10.33 10.57
CA ASN A 63 14.07 9.73 10.78
C ASN A 63 14.62 9.90 12.21
N PHE A 64 13.75 9.96 13.22
CA PHE A 64 14.12 10.17 14.62
C PHE A 64 13.41 9.19 15.55
N PHE A 65 14.00 8.95 16.73
CA PHE A 65 13.37 8.11 17.76
C PHE A 65 12.07 8.79 18.26
N PRO A 66 10.90 8.18 18.05
CA PRO A 66 9.63 8.83 18.36
C PRO A 66 9.44 9.07 19.86
N GLY A 67 8.78 10.17 20.20
CA GLY A 67 8.33 10.41 21.57
C GLY A 67 7.31 9.34 22.01
N ALA A 68 7.15 9.16 23.32
CA ALA A 68 6.33 8.07 23.90
C ALA A 68 4.86 8.03 23.42
N GLY A 69 4.31 9.16 22.95
CA GLY A 69 2.95 9.23 22.39
C GLY A 69 2.83 8.85 20.90
N ASN A 70 3.96 8.85 20.18
CA ASN A 70 4.02 8.63 18.72
C ASN A 70 4.55 7.24 18.36
N GLN A 71 4.61 6.34 19.34
CA GLN A 71 4.89 4.94 19.10
C GLN A 71 3.98 4.05 19.92
N CYS A 72 3.74 2.84 19.43
CA CYS A 72 3.20 1.77 20.23
C CYS A 72 3.92 0.46 19.92
N ILE A 73 3.93 -0.43 20.91
CA ILE A 73 4.69 -1.66 20.87
C ILE A 73 3.69 -2.83 20.76
N PRO A 74 3.57 -3.51 19.61
CA PRO A 74 2.65 -4.62 19.44
C PRO A 74 3.16 -5.90 20.12
N GLY A 75 2.24 -6.86 20.37
CA GLY A 75 2.57 -8.23 20.73
C GLY A 75 3.48 -8.42 21.96
N ASN A 76 3.31 -7.59 22.98
CA ASN A 76 4.04 -7.65 24.27
C ASN A 76 5.54 -7.29 24.22
N GLY A 77 6.02 -6.64 23.15
CA GLY A 77 7.36 -6.03 23.16
C GLY A 77 8.51 -6.86 22.62
N GLY A 78 8.24 -8.02 22.03
CA GLY A 78 9.21 -8.75 21.22
C GLY A 78 9.16 -8.38 19.75
N LEU A 79 9.85 -9.16 18.92
CA LEU A 79 9.67 -9.14 17.47
C LEU A 79 8.24 -9.56 17.12
N PHE A 80 7.63 -8.82 16.21
CA PHE A 80 6.23 -9.00 15.84
C PHE A 80 6.10 -9.51 14.39
N ALA A 81 5.21 -10.48 14.19
CA ALA A 81 4.84 -10.94 12.86
C ALA A 81 3.84 -9.96 12.24
N TRP A 82 4.28 -9.16 11.26
CA TRP A 82 3.48 -8.09 10.65
C TRP A 82 2.38 -8.62 9.72
N GLU A 83 2.67 -9.69 9.01
CA GLU A 83 1.84 -10.26 7.94
C GLU A 83 0.80 -11.25 8.48
N GLY A 84 -0.26 -11.45 7.69
CA GLY A 84 -1.26 -12.48 7.95
C GLY A 84 -2.35 -12.02 8.92
N GLY A 85 -3.47 -11.59 8.35
CA GLY A 85 -4.69 -11.22 9.09
C GLY A 85 -4.69 -9.79 9.62
N SER A 86 -5.81 -9.41 10.24
CA SER A 86 -5.98 -8.09 10.85
C SER A 86 -5.27 -8.02 12.20
N LYS A 87 -4.44 -6.99 12.39
CA LYS A 87 -3.65 -6.74 13.60
C LYS A 87 -3.82 -5.29 14.02
N SER A 88 -3.47 -4.95 15.26
CA SER A 88 -3.61 -3.58 15.75
C SER A 88 -2.62 -3.25 16.85
N CYS A 89 -2.45 -1.95 17.09
CA CYS A 89 -1.58 -1.41 18.12
C CYS A 89 -2.16 -0.07 18.60
N LYS A 90 -2.26 0.10 19.93
CA LYS A 90 -2.83 1.28 20.57
C LYS A 90 -1.72 2.22 21.05
N PHE A 91 -1.75 3.45 20.57
CA PHE A 91 -0.83 4.51 21.01
C PHE A 91 -1.15 4.92 22.44
N PRO A 92 -0.24 4.73 23.41
CA PRO A 92 -0.54 4.96 24.82
C PRO A 92 -0.75 6.45 25.12
N GLY A 93 -0.09 7.36 24.38
CA GLY A 93 -0.22 8.80 24.60
C GLY A 93 -1.55 9.41 24.14
N THR A 94 -2.15 8.88 23.07
CA THR A 94 -3.39 9.43 22.48
C THR A 94 -4.60 8.53 22.68
N GLY A 95 -4.39 7.24 22.92
CA GLY A 95 -5.44 6.22 22.95
C GLY A 95 -5.92 5.77 21.57
N THR A 96 -5.39 6.35 20.48
CA THR A 96 -5.72 5.96 19.11
C THR A 96 -5.22 4.54 18.82
N THR A 97 -6.04 3.73 18.16
CA THR A 97 -5.66 2.39 17.71
C THR A 97 -5.44 2.40 16.22
N PHE A 98 -4.22 2.08 15.79
CA PHE A 98 -3.95 1.79 14.39
C PHE A 98 -4.16 0.29 14.14
N THR A 99 -4.97 -0.02 13.14
CA THR A 99 -5.27 -1.39 12.70
C THR A 99 -4.74 -1.57 11.28
N TRP A 100 -4.19 -2.74 10.97
CA TRP A 100 -3.68 -3.07 9.65
C TRP A 100 -3.99 -4.51 9.25
N ASN A 101 -3.98 -4.76 7.94
CA ASN A 101 -3.99 -6.08 7.36
C ASN A 101 -2.98 -6.12 6.20
N ILE A 102 -1.98 -6.98 6.32
CA ILE A 102 -0.90 -7.15 5.34
C ILE A 102 -0.95 -8.58 4.81
N VAL A 103 -0.89 -8.73 3.48
CA VAL A 103 -0.95 -10.05 2.84
C VAL A 103 0.17 -10.96 3.35
N GLY A 104 -0.12 -12.25 3.53
CA GLY A 104 0.79 -13.21 4.17
C GLY A 104 2.15 -13.36 3.47
N ASN A 105 2.21 -13.08 2.16
CA ASN A 105 3.41 -13.14 1.35
C ASN A 105 3.99 -11.74 1.04
N ALA A 106 3.68 -10.70 1.84
CA ALA A 106 4.11 -9.34 1.56
C ALA A 106 5.63 -9.23 1.39
N GLN A 107 6.42 -9.97 2.18
CA GLN A 107 7.88 -9.96 2.08
C GLN A 107 8.44 -10.49 0.75
N SER A 108 7.69 -11.32 0.00
CA SER A 108 8.10 -11.78 -1.33
C SER A 108 7.75 -10.80 -2.45
N GLN A 109 7.00 -9.73 -2.16
CA GLN A 109 6.65 -8.71 -3.14
C GLN A 109 7.84 -7.77 -3.41
N ALA A 110 7.78 -7.02 -4.51
CA ALA A 110 8.77 -5.98 -4.79
C ALA A 110 8.76 -4.91 -3.68
N ASN A 111 9.90 -4.24 -3.46
CA ASN A 111 9.92 -3.08 -2.59
C ASN A 111 8.97 -2.01 -3.16
N PHE A 112 8.32 -1.27 -2.26
CA PHE A 112 7.33 -0.23 -2.55
C PHE A 112 6.02 -0.74 -3.18
N ALA A 113 5.82 -2.06 -3.28
CA ALA A 113 4.53 -2.62 -3.66
C ALA A 113 3.50 -2.37 -2.55
N ASN A 114 2.27 -2.04 -2.94
CA ASN A 114 1.14 -2.05 -2.02
C ASN A 114 0.83 -3.51 -1.62
N VAL A 115 0.82 -3.77 -0.31
CA VAL A 115 0.71 -5.10 0.29
C VAL A 115 -0.40 -5.18 1.34
N GLY A 116 -1.19 -4.12 1.51
CA GLY A 116 -2.19 -4.08 2.56
C GLY A 116 -2.87 -2.74 2.75
N SER A 117 -3.68 -2.69 3.80
CA SER A 117 -4.45 -1.51 4.19
C SER A 117 -4.42 -1.32 5.70
N GLY A 118 -4.44 -0.07 6.14
CA GLY A 118 -4.52 0.34 7.53
C GLY A 118 -5.65 1.34 7.80
N ASN A 119 -5.93 1.58 9.07
CA ASN A 119 -6.93 2.55 9.53
C ASN A 119 -6.62 2.98 10.98
N ASN A 120 -6.77 4.28 11.28
CA ASN A 120 -6.65 4.84 12.63
C ASN A 120 -8.00 5.21 13.28
N GLY A 121 -9.11 4.94 12.60
CA GLY A 121 -10.46 5.31 13.03
C GLY A 121 -10.93 6.67 12.51
N PHE A 122 -10.04 7.49 11.97
CA PHE A 122 -10.37 8.73 11.28
C PHE A 122 -10.36 8.55 9.75
N HIS A 123 -9.37 7.84 9.22
CA HIS A 123 -9.21 7.56 7.79
C HIS A 123 -8.36 6.31 7.54
N GLY A 124 -8.43 5.82 6.30
CA GLY A 124 -7.66 4.67 5.82
C GLY A 124 -6.24 5.05 5.40
N PHE A 125 -5.41 4.01 5.29
CA PHE A 125 -4.03 4.08 4.82
C PHE A 125 -3.79 2.92 3.82
N GLN A 126 -3.00 3.18 2.79
CA GLN A 126 -2.37 2.13 1.97
C GLN A 126 -1.04 1.72 2.61
N ILE A 127 -0.77 0.41 2.65
CA ILE A 127 0.46 -0.13 3.25
C ILE A 127 1.38 -0.65 2.16
N PHE A 128 2.61 -0.19 2.18
CA PHE A 128 3.63 -0.55 1.20
C PHE A 128 4.77 -1.30 1.87
N LYS A 129 5.31 -2.30 1.17
CA LYS A 129 6.56 -2.94 1.57
C LYS A 129 7.69 -1.90 1.47
N ASP A 130 8.50 -1.78 2.51
CA ASP A 130 9.69 -0.95 2.48
C ASP A 130 10.94 -1.75 2.11
N ASP A 131 12.05 -1.07 1.87
CA ASP A 131 13.35 -1.64 1.49
C ASP A 131 14.22 -2.04 2.70
N LYS A 132 13.73 -1.87 3.93
CA LYS A 132 14.44 -2.20 5.19
C LYS A 132 15.65 -1.32 5.49
N HIS A 133 15.66 -0.09 4.96
CA HIS A 133 16.60 0.93 5.41
C HIS A 133 16.44 1.23 6.91
N VAL A 134 17.52 1.75 7.53
CA VAL A 134 17.47 2.23 8.90
C VAL A 134 16.70 3.54 8.91
N MET A 135 15.57 3.58 9.62
CA MET A 135 14.74 4.76 9.77
C MET A 135 15.28 5.65 10.89
N TYR A 136 15.59 5.06 12.05
CA TYR A 136 16.24 5.75 13.17
C TYR A 136 17.04 4.78 14.04
N THR A 137 17.82 5.31 14.97
CA THR A 137 18.47 4.56 16.05
C THR A 137 17.84 4.96 17.39
N ASP A 138 17.42 4.00 18.20
CA ASP A 138 16.80 4.29 19.50
C ASP A 138 17.84 4.70 20.57
N GLY A 139 17.36 5.08 21.76
CA GLY A 139 18.22 5.48 22.88
C GLY A 139 19.14 4.37 23.42
N ASN A 140 18.89 3.11 23.06
CA ASN A 140 19.69 1.95 23.44
C ASN A 140 20.65 1.51 22.31
N GLY A 141 20.69 2.23 21.18
CA GLY A 141 21.54 1.90 20.04
C GLY A 141 20.95 0.87 19.08
N ASN A 142 19.69 0.46 19.23
CA ASN A 142 19.07 -0.44 18.26
C ASN A 142 18.79 0.31 16.96
N GLN A 143 19.24 -0.25 15.84
CA GLN A 143 18.85 0.24 14.51
C GLN A 143 17.44 -0.21 14.18
N CYS A 144 16.51 0.74 14.11
CA CYS A 144 15.11 0.52 13.77
C CYS A 144 14.91 0.65 12.27
N ARG A 145 14.63 -0.48 11.62
CA ARG A 145 14.46 -0.59 10.18
C ARG A 145 12.99 -0.53 9.81
N SER A 146 12.65 0.30 8.83
CA SER A 146 11.30 0.37 8.29
C SER A 146 11.01 -0.90 7.50
N ILE A 147 9.99 -1.67 7.90
CA ILE A 147 9.60 -2.91 7.21
C ILE A 147 8.42 -2.62 6.28
N TYR A 148 7.50 -1.79 6.74
CA TYR A 148 6.36 -1.28 5.98
C TYR A 148 6.14 0.18 6.35
N TYR A 149 5.67 0.95 5.37
CA TYR A 149 5.18 2.32 5.59
C TYR A 149 3.74 2.44 5.11
N CYS A 150 2.97 3.30 5.75
CA CYS A 150 1.55 3.48 5.53
C CYS A 150 1.26 4.94 5.24
N LEU A 151 0.61 5.22 4.11
CA LEU A 151 0.27 6.58 3.67
C LEU A 151 -1.25 6.69 3.45
N PRO A 152 -1.87 7.85 3.74
CA PRO A 152 -3.30 8.09 3.55
C PRO A 152 -3.78 7.93 2.09
#